data_AF-A0A1G7FS15-F1
#
_entry.id   AF-A0A1G7FS15-F1
#
_cell.length_a   1.000
_cell.length_b   1.000
_cell.length_c   1.000
_cell.angle_alpha   90.00
_cell.angle_beta   90.00
_cell.angle_gamma   90.00
#
_symmetry.space_group_name_H-M   'P 1'
#
loop_
_entity.id
_entity.type
_entity.pdbx_description
1 polymer ?
#
loop_
_entity_poly.entity_id
_entity_poly.type
_entity_poly.pdbx_seq_one_letter_code
_entity_poly.pdbx_strand_id
1 'polypeptide(L)' 'NPSEIDALTALNQQLEARNRRLKNPHPSDRLAWAAWIIGRIGGWDGYPSSKPPGPITFKNGLDYFRAVALGWSLRNVCMP' A
#
# COMPACT_ATOMS: atom_id res chain seq x y z
N ASN A 1 2.90 -1.45 13.05
CA ASN A 1 3.77 -2.59 13.40
C ASN A 1 4.91 -2.73 12.39
N PRO A 2 6.12 -3.22 12.76
CA PRO A 2 7.23 -3.39 11.81
C PRO A 2 6.86 -4.26 10.60
N SER A 3 6.19 -5.40 10.83
CA SER A 3 5.75 -6.30 9.75
C SER A 3 4.74 -5.67 8.79
N GLU A 4 3.91 -4.73 9.26
CA GLU A 4 2.99 -3.97 8.39
C GLU A 4 3.76 -2.98 7.51
N ILE A 5 4.84 -2.38 8.03
CA ILE A 5 5.71 -1.48 7.26
C ILE A 5 6.43 -2.27 6.17
N ASP A 6 6.89 -3.49 6.47
CA ASP A 6 7.50 -4.38 5.48
C ASP A 6 6.49 -4.78 4.40
N ALA A 7 5.26 -5.13 4.80
CA ALA A 7 4.18 -5.44 3.86
C ALA A 7 3.84 -4.24 2.96
N LEU A 8 3.74 -3.03 3.52
CA LEU A 8 3.55 -1.80 2.73
C LEU A 8 4.73 -1.56 1.77
N THR A 9 5.95 -1.83 2.21
CA THR A 9 7.16 -1.66 1.38
C THR A 9 7.12 -2.59 0.17
N ALA A 10 6.80 -3.86 0.39
CA ALA A 10 6.63 -4.84 -0.68
C ALA A 10 5.49 -4.44 -1.64
N LEU A 11 4.36 -3.99 -1.11
CA LEU A 11 3.24 -3.49 -1.92
C LEU A 11 3.64 -2.26 -2.76
N ASN A 12 4.38 -1.31 -2.19
CA ASN A 12 4.85 -0.14 -2.91
C ASN A 12 5.76 -0.54 -4.08
N GLN A 13 6.72 -1.44 -3.84
CA GLN A 13 7.60 -1.97 -4.87
C GLN A 13 6.82 -2.64 -6.00
N GLN A 14 5.80 -3.44 -5.67
CA GLN A 14 4.95 -4.10 -6.67
C GLN A 14 4.14 -3.09 -7.49
N LEU A 15 3.59 -2.06 -6.86
CA LEU A 15 2.84 -0.99 -7.52
C LEU A 15 3.72 -0.19 -8.49
N GLU A 16 4.93 0.17 -8.07
CA GLU A 16 5.90 0.89 -8.90
C GLU A 16 6.44 0.03 -10.05
N ALA A 17 6.66 -1.27 -9.81
CA ALA A 17 7.06 -2.22 -10.84
C ALA A 17 6.00 -2.38 -11.93
N ARG A 18 4.72 -2.41 -11.53
CA ARG A 18 3.58 -2.51 -12.46
C ARG A 18 3.45 -1.26 -13.32
N ASN A 19 3.63 -0.07 -12.73
CA ASN A 19 3.49 1.21 -13.43
C ASN A 19 4.74 2.08 -13.21
N ARG A 20 5.76 1.91 -14.06
CA ARG A 20 7.05 2.63 -13.94
C ARG A 20 6.97 4.16 -13.89
N ARG A 21 5.89 4.74 -14.43
CA ARG A 21 5.62 6.19 -14.43
C ARG A 21 5.03 6.70 -13.12
N LEU A 22 4.41 5.82 -12.33
CA LEU A 22 3.72 6.15 -11.09
C LEU A 22 4.56 5.67 -9.91
N LYS A 23 5.37 6.58 -9.37
CA LYS A 23 6.13 6.38 -8.15
C LYS A 23 5.47 7.09 -6.98
N ASN A 24 5.63 6.55 -5.79
CA ASN A 24 5.15 7.21 -4.59
C ASN A 24 6.01 8.47 -4.34
N PRO A 25 5.44 9.68 -4.36
CA PRO A 25 6.21 10.91 -4.17
C PRO A 25 6.57 11.15 -2.69
N HIS A 26 5.97 10.40 -1.77
CA HIS A 26 6.15 10.59 -0.34
C HIS A 26 7.27 9.70 0.20
N PRO A 27 8.04 10.19 1.19
CA PRO A 27 9.08 9.40 1.82
C PRO A 27 8.48 8.31 2.72
N SER A 28 9.14 7.15 2.79
CA SER A 28 8.62 5.91 3.40
C SER A 28 8.40 5.97 4.91
N ASP A 29 8.96 6.98 5.57
CA ASP A 29 8.80 7.25 7.01
C ASP A 29 7.50 8.00 7.34
N ARG A 30 6.69 8.37 6.33
CA ARG A 30 5.50 9.22 6.54
C ARG A 30 4.21 8.46 6.32
N LEU A 31 3.18 8.89 7.07
CA LEU A 31 1.81 8.40 6.88
C LEU A 31 1.30 8.65 5.46
N ALA A 32 1.71 9.76 4.82
CA ALA A 32 1.33 10.06 3.45
C ALA A 32 1.80 8.97 2.45
N TRP A 33 2.96 8.35 2.69
CA TRP A 33 3.44 7.23 1.88
C TRP A 33 2.55 6.00 2.02
N ALA A 34 2.19 5.63 3.25
CA ALA A 34 1.26 4.53 3.51
C ALA A 34 -0.14 4.82 2.93
N ALA A 35 -0.63 6.05 3.10
CA ALA A 35 -1.92 6.50 2.59
C ALA A 35 -1.99 6.42 1.06
N TRP A 36 -0.90 6.80 0.36
CA TRP A 36 -0.81 6.67 -1.08
C TRP A 36 -0.95 5.20 -1.51
N ILE A 37 -0.19 4.28 -0.88
CA ILE A 37 -0.25 2.84 -1.16
C ILE A 37 -1.65 2.29 -0.95
N ILE A 38 -2.27 2.60 0.20
CA ILE A 38 -3.62 2.17 0.57
C ILE A 38 -4.64 2.70 -0.45
N GLY A 39 -4.53 3.96 -0.86
CA GLY A 39 -5.36 4.52 -1.92
C GLY A 39 -5.23 3.75 -3.23
N ARG A 40 -4.01 3.41 -3.64
CA ARG A 40 -3.74 2.67 -4.89
C ARG A 40 -4.38 1.29 -4.91
N ILE A 41 -4.18 0.49 -3.85
CA ILE A 41 -4.79 -0.84 -3.76
C ILE A 41 -6.32 -0.75 -3.57
N GLY A 42 -6.82 0.38 -3.07
CA GLY A 42 -8.26 0.69 -2.98
C GLY A 42 -8.91 1.09 -4.30
N GLY A 43 -8.16 1.20 -5.40
CA GLY A 43 -8.67 1.53 -6.74
C GLY A 43 -8.43 2.98 -7.19
N TRP A 44 -7.59 3.74 -6.49
CA TRP A 44 -7.18 5.07 -6.93
C TRP A 44 -6.09 5.03 -8.00
N ASP A 45 -6.11 5.99 -8.92
CA ASP A 45 -5.18 6.06 -10.05
C ASP A 45 -3.74 6.43 -9.66
N GLY A 46 -3.57 7.17 -8.56
CA GLY A 46 -2.27 7.50 -7.99
C GLY A 46 -1.65 8.81 -8.47
N TYR A 47 -2.32 9.55 -9.35
CA TYR A 47 -1.75 10.77 -9.91
C TYR A 47 -1.91 11.95 -8.94
N PRO A 48 -0.85 12.75 -8.71
CA PRO A 48 -0.95 13.97 -7.89
C PRO A 48 -1.94 15.00 -8.45
N SER A 49 -2.16 14.99 -9.77
CA SER A 49 -3.14 15.84 -10.45
C SER A 49 -4.58 15.36 -10.33
N SER A 50 -4.79 14.11 -9.93
CA SER A 50 -6.11 13.53 -9.77
C SER A 50 -6.70 13.88 -8.41
N LYS A 51 -8.03 13.78 -8.30
CA LYS A 51 -8.70 13.95 -7.01
C LYS A 51 -8.15 12.94 -6.00
N PRO A 52 -7.87 13.36 -4.75
CA PRO A 52 -7.42 12.45 -3.71
C PRO A 52 -8.40 11.28 -3.50
N PRO A 53 -7.92 10.11 -3.04
CA PRO A 53 -8.78 8.98 -2.76
C PRO A 53 -9.82 9.35 -1.69
N GLY A 54 -11.09 9.09 -2.00
CA GLY A 54 -12.20 9.35 -1.09
C GLY A 54 -12.27 8.31 0.05
N PRO A 55 -13.17 8.53 1.04
CA PRO A 55 -13.30 7.62 2.19
C PRO A 55 -13.62 6.17 1.82
N ILE A 56 -14.43 5.94 0.77
CA ILE A 56 -14.78 4.59 0.30
C ILE A 56 -13.56 3.88 -0.28
N THR A 57 -12.81 4.56 -1.15
CA THR A 57 -11.56 4.04 -1.73
C THR A 57 -10.56 3.68 -0.64
N PHE A 58 -10.41 4.55 0.37
CA PHE A 58 -9.55 4.27 1.51
C PHE A 58 -10.02 3.07 2.33
N LYS A 59 -11.32 2.95 2.58
CA LYS A 59 -11.88 1.80 3.31
C LYS A 59 -11.57 0.50 2.57
N ASN A 60 -11.85 0.45 1.26
CA ASN A 60 -11.57 -0.72 0.43
C ASN A 60 -10.08 -1.08 0.46
N GLY A 61 -9.21 -0.07 0.30
CA GLY A 61 -7.77 -0.25 0.33
C GLY A 61 -7.27 -0.74 1.69
N LEU A 62 -7.84 -0.24 2.79
CA LEU A 62 -7.46 -0.65 4.14
C LEU A 62 -7.92 -2.08 4.45
N ASP A 63 -9.12 -2.45 4.01
CA ASP A 63 -9.64 -3.81 4.18
C ASP A 63 -8.79 -4.82 3.38
N TYR A 64 -8.36 -4.46 2.16
CA TYR A 64 -7.39 -5.25 1.40
C TYR A 64 -6.02 -5.32 2.09
N PHE A 65 -5.51 -4.18 2.56
CA PHE A 65 -4.22 -4.12 3.26
C PHE A 65 -4.18 -5.01 4.50
N ARG A 66 -5.26 -5.03 5.29
CA ARG A 66 -5.37 -5.89 6.49
C ARG A 66 -5.24 -7.37 6.13
N ALA A 67 -5.91 -7.81 5.06
CA ALA A 67 -5.79 -9.19 4.60
C ALA A 67 -4.35 -9.53 4.18
N VAL A 68 -3.68 -8.62 3.45
CA VAL A 68 -2.28 -8.79 3.06
C VAL A 68 -1.34 -8.80 4.27
N ALA A 69 -1.54 -7.88 5.23
CA ALA A 69 -0.71 -7.78 6.43
C ALA A 69 -0.83 -9.04 7.31
N LEU A 70 -2.03 -9.62 7.42
CA LEU A 70 -2.24 -10.92 8.06
C LEU A 70 -1.50 -12.05 7.32
N GLY A 71 -1.58 -12.09 5.99
CA GLY A 71 -0.80 -13.06 5.21
C GLY A 71 0.71 -12.88 5.37
N TRP A 72 1.17 -11.63 5.47
CA TRP A 72 2.58 -11.30 5.65
C TRP A 72 3.11 -11.74 7.02
N SER A 73 2.32 -11.57 8.09
CA SER A 73 2.74 -11.99 9.43
C SER A 73 2.85 -13.52 9.56
N LEU A 74 2.08 -14.27 8.78
CA LEU A 74 2.11 -15.74 8.76
C LEU A 74 3.22 -16.32 7.88
N ARG A 75 3.88 -15.51 7.04
CA ARG A 75 4.88 -15.98 6.05
C ARG A 75 6.01 -16.82 6.66
N ASN A 76 6.51 -16.42 7.82
CA ASN A 76 7.65 -17.07 8.49
C ASN A 76 7.21 -18.14 9.51
N VAL A 77 5.90 -18.36 9.67
CA VAL A 77 5.36 -19.36 10.60
C VAL A 77 5.27 -20.73 9.94
N CYS A 78 5.01 -20.79 8.64
CA CYS A 78 4.72 -22.04 7.92
C CYS A 78 5.89 -22.64 7.12
N MET A 79 7.06 -22.00 7.09
CA MET A 79 8.26 -22.49 6.41
C MET A 79 9.49 -22.18 7.29
N PRO A 80 9.97 -23.14 8.12
CA PRO A 80 11.27 -23.04 8.80
C PRO A 80 12.45 -23.13 7.82
#